data_AF-A0A2J8T8Q1-F1
#
_entry.id   AF-A0A2J8T8Q1-F1
#
_cell.length_a   1.000
_cell.length_b   1.000
_cell.length_c   1.000
_cell.angle_alpha   90.00
_cell.angle_beta   90.00
_cell.angle_gamma   90.00
#
_symmetry.space_group_name_H-M   'P 1'
#
loop_
_entity.id
_entity.type
_entity.pdbx_description
1 polymer ?
#
loop_
_entity_poly.entity_id
_entity_poly.type
_entity_poly.pdbx_seq_one_letter_code
_entity_poly.pdbx_strand_id
1 'polypeptide(L)'
;MRVTVAPQTKPVFSTNELAHLSPPRAPGNQQESGVGLRASCPTEWGEKVVRGAFRGALRAEKRPAATAQIEIIPCKICGDKSSGIHYGVITCEGCKGFFRRSQQSNATYSCPRQKNCLIDRTSRNRCQHCRLQKCLAVGMSRDAVKFGRMSKK
;
A
#
# COMPACT_ATOMS: atom_id res chain seq x y z
N MET A 1 18.14 10.02 75.50
CA MET A 1 17.44 10.50 74.29
C MET A 1 17.94 9.63 73.13
N ARG A 2 17.28 8.51 72.76
CA ARG A 2 16.31 8.38 71.64
C ARG A 2 16.60 9.43 70.55
N VAL A 3 16.98 9.05 69.33
CA VAL A 3 16.05 8.55 68.30
C VAL A 3 16.69 7.44 67.44
N THR A 4 15.97 6.32 67.31
CA THR A 4 16.10 5.28 66.29
C THR A 4 15.45 5.71 64.98
N VAL A 5 16.06 5.42 63.82
CA VAL A 5 15.31 5.16 62.57
C VAL A 5 16.07 4.14 61.71
N ALA A 6 15.36 3.09 61.32
CA ALA A 6 15.79 1.91 60.59
C ALA A 6 15.93 2.13 59.08
N PRO A 7 16.68 1.26 58.35
CA PRO A 7 16.81 1.33 56.90
C PRO A 7 15.55 0.84 56.17
N GLN A 8 15.12 1.61 55.17
CA GLN A 8 14.00 1.29 54.29
C GLN A 8 14.38 0.15 53.33
N THR A 9 13.71 -1.00 53.48
CA THR A 9 13.73 -2.11 52.53
C THR A 9 12.86 -1.77 51.32
N LYS A 10 13.40 -1.90 50.11
CA LYS A 10 12.63 -1.88 48.86
C LYS A 10 12.27 -3.32 48.48
N PRO A 11 10.99 -3.65 48.22
CA PRO A 11 10.62 -4.91 47.60
C PRO A 11 10.76 -4.79 46.08
N VAL A 12 11.62 -5.61 45.46
CA VAL A 12 11.68 -5.74 43.99
C VAL A 12 11.43 -7.20 43.62
N PHE A 13 10.22 -7.37 43.07
CA PHE A 13 9.77 -8.27 42.03
C PHE A 13 10.13 -9.77 42.08
N SER A 14 9.07 -10.52 42.34
CA SER A 14 8.88 -11.96 42.19
C SER A 14 9.42 -12.50 40.85
N THR A 15 10.29 -13.49 40.94
CA THR A 15 10.68 -14.38 39.84
C THR A 15 9.74 -15.57 39.81
N ASN A 16 8.81 -15.59 38.86
CA ASN A 16 8.02 -16.76 38.46
C ASN A 16 7.63 -16.53 36.98
N GLU A 17 7.69 -17.44 36.02
CA GLU A 17 7.89 -18.89 35.99
C GLU A 17 8.23 -19.23 34.53
N LEU A 18 8.99 -20.31 34.31
CA LEU A 18 9.21 -20.92 32.99
C LEU A 18 7.90 -21.54 32.48
N ALA A 19 7.48 -21.20 31.26
CA ALA A 19 6.63 -22.09 30.47
C ALA A 19 7.06 -22.07 28.99
N HIS A 20 7.52 -23.23 28.55
CA HIS A 20 7.63 -23.65 27.16
C HIS A 20 6.28 -23.52 26.46
N LEU A 21 6.28 -23.34 25.12
CA LEU A 21 5.50 -24.11 24.12
C LEU A 21 5.52 -23.41 22.74
N SER A 22 6.29 -24.03 21.84
CA SER A 22 6.07 -24.33 20.41
C SER A 22 5.71 -23.24 19.36
N PRO A 23 6.30 -23.33 18.13
CA PRO A 23 6.04 -22.44 17.00
C PRO A 23 4.71 -22.72 16.27
N PRO A 24 4.06 -21.72 15.65
CA PRO A 24 2.92 -21.96 14.79
C PRO A 24 3.35 -22.60 13.45
N ARG A 25 2.80 -23.79 13.22
CA ARG A 25 2.89 -24.63 12.02
C ARG A 25 2.11 -24.00 10.85
N ALA A 26 2.68 -24.06 9.65
CA ALA A 26 2.04 -23.69 8.40
C ALA A 26 0.86 -24.62 8.05
N PRO A 27 -0.23 -24.15 7.44
CA PRO A 27 -1.18 -25.01 6.75
C PRO A 27 -0.74 -25.25 5.30
N GLY A 28 -0.51 -26.52 4.99
CA GLY A 28 -0.37 -27.06 3.65
C GLY A 28 -1.73 -27.30 2.98
N ASN A 29 -1.66 -27.35 1.65
CA ASN A 29 -2.71 -27.57 0.67
C ASN A 29 -3.07 -29.08 0.52
N GLN A 30 -4.33 -29.41 0.20
CA GLN A 30 -4.88 -30.62 -0.49
C GLN A 30 -6.40 -30.66 -0.21
N GLN A 31 -7.32 -30.35 -1.13
CA GLN A 31 -7.81 -31.03 -2.35
C GLN A 31 -9.04 -31.96 -2.13
N GLU A 32 -10.15 -31.53 -2.74
CA GLU A 32 -11.34 -32.19 -3.34
C GLU A 32 -12.37 -33.05 -2.57
N SER A 33 -13.63 -32.61 -2.64
CA SER A 33 -14.76 -33.19 -3.42
C SER A 33 -16.11 -33.09 -2.68
N GLY A 34 -17.19 -32.65 -3.34
CA GLY A 34 -18.55 -32.73 -2.78
C GLY A 34 -19.60 -31.72 -3.28
N VAL A 35 -20.13 -31.94 -4.47
CA VAL A 35 -21.56 -31.88 -4.89
C VAL A 35 -22.53 -30.83 -4.29
N GLY A 36 -23.14 -30.02 -5.17
CA GLY A 36 -24.54 -29.53 -5.11
C GLY A 36 -24.81 -28.39 -4.11
N LEU A 37 -25.36 -27.24 -4.50
CA LEU A 37 -26.76 -27.10 -4.90
C LEU A 37 -26.93 -25.93 -5.89
N ARG A 38 -27.81 -26.17 -6.85
CA ARG A 38 -28.15 -25.31 -7.99
C ARG A 38 -29.26 -24.37 -7.54
N ALA A 39 -29.04 -23.06 -7.62
CA ALA A 39 -30.11 -22.07 -7.52
C ALA A 39 -30.75 -21.92 -8.90
N SER A 40 -31.93 -22.51 -9.06
CA SER A 40 -32.77 -22.41 -10.26
C SER A 40 -33.37 -21.00 -10.36
N CYS A 41 -33.06 -20.29 -11.44
CA CYS A 41 -33.78 -19.07 -11.83
C CYS A 41 -35.00 -19.50 -12.71
N PRO A 42 -36.20 -18.92 -12.52
CA PRO A 42 -37.42 -19.40 -13.16
C PRO A 42 -37.36 -19.37 -14.69
N THR A 43 -37.72 -20.48 -15.30
CA THR A 43 -37.99 -20.61 -16.74
C THR A 43 -39.47 -20.34 -16.95
N GLU A 44 -39.80 -19.30 -17.73
CA GLU A 44 -40.88 -19.31 -18.72
C GLU A 44 -40.99 -17.93 -19.40
N TRP A 45 -40.52 -17.85 -20.65
CA TRP A 45 -41.33 -17.53 -21.84
C TRP A 45 -40.44 -16.98 -22.97
N GLY A 46 -40.45 -17.65 -24.12
CA GLY A 46 -40.21 -16.98 -25.41
C GLY A 46 -39.03 -17.46 -26.24
N GLU A 47 -39.17 -18.64 -26.84
CA GLU A 47 -38.57 -18.96 -28.14
C GLU A 47 -38.77 -17.82 -29.15
N LYS A 48 -37.67 -17.31 -29.71
CA LYS A 48 -37.56 -16.92 -31.13
C LYS A 48 -36.12 -16.60 -31.50
N VAL A 49 -35.57 -17.49 -32.31
CA VAL A 49 -34.40 -17.39 -33.19
C VAL A 49 -33.96 -15.96 -33.51
N VAL A 50 -32.78 -15.56 -33.03
CA VAL A 50 -31.95 -14.56 -33.72
C VAL A 50 -30.48 -14.96 -33.72
N ARG A 51 -29.95 -14.99 -34.95
CA ARG A 51 -28.57 -15.15 -35.37
C ARG A 51 -27.61 -14.26 -34.57
N GLY A 52 -26.37 -14.72 -34.33
CA GLY A 52 -25.29 -13.75 -34.09
C GLY A 52 -24.03 -14.28 -33.40
N ALA A 53 -23.07 -14.73 -34.21
CA ALA A 53 -21.63 -14.44 -34.14
C ALA A 53 -20.92 -14.40 -32.77
N PHE A 54 -19.92 -15.29 -32.65
CA PHE A 54 -18.67 -15.05 -31.92
C PHE A 54 -18.24 -13.58 -32.01
N ARG A 55 -18.20 -12.88 -30.88
CA ARG A 55 -17.44 -11.63 -30.74
C ARG A 55 -16.60 -11.73 -29.48
N GLY A 56 -15.33 -12.10 -29.70
CA GLY A 56 -14.28 -11.86 -28.73
C GLY A 56 -14.26 -10.39 -28.34
N ALA A 57 -14.15 -10.14 -27.04
CA ALA A 57 -14.00 -8.82 -26.48
C ALA A 57 -12.74 -8.17 -27.06
N LEU A 58 -12.95 -7.16 -27.91
CA LEU A 58 -11.92 -6.27 -28.42
C LEU A 58 -11.18 -5.66 -27.24
N ARG A 59 -9.86 -5.83 -27.22
CA ARG A 59 -8.95 -5.06 -26.38
C ARG A 59 -9.24 -3.57 -26.60
N ALA A 60 -9.62 -2.87 -25.54
CA ALA A 60 -9.62 -1.41 -25.52
C ALA A 60 -8.16 -0.93 -25.55
N GLU A 61 -7.60 -0.86 -26.76
CA GLU A 61 -6.40 -0.07 -27.04
C GLU A 61 -6.72 1.38 -26.62
N LYS A 62 -6.17 1.79 -25.48
CA LYS A 62 -6.22 3.19 -25.02
C LYS A 62 -5.59 4.03 -26.12
N ARG A 63 -6.42 4.74 -26.90
CA ARG A 63 -5.95 5.76 -27.85
C ARG A 63 -4.96 6.66 -27.11
N PRO A 64 -3.70 6.83 -27.58
CA PRO A 64 -2.87 7.88 -27.02
C PRO A 64 -3.59 9.17 -27.38
N ALA A 65 -4.00 9.93 -26.36
CA ALA A 65 -4.48 11.28 -26.57
C ALA A 65 -3.30 12.08 -27.16
N ALA A 66 -3.28 12.19 -28.48
CA ALA A 66 -2.44 13.11 -29.20
C ALA A 66 -2.98 14.51 -28.91
N THR A 67 -2.47 15.12 -27.84
CA THR A 67 -2.70 16.54 -27.58
C THR A 67 -1.49 17.08 -26.85
N ALA A 68 -0.69 17.83 -27.61
CA ALA A 68 0.42 18.68 -27.20
C ALA A 68 1.62 17.99 -26.51
N GLN A 69 2.82 18.36 -26.97
CA GLN A 69 4.08 18.14 -26.26
C GLN A 69 4.12 19.03 -24.99
N ILE A 70 3.07 19.00 -24.17
CA ILE A 70 3.09 19.56 -22.82
C ILE A 70 4.11 18.70 -22.09
N GLU A 71 5.22 19.31 -21.67
CA GLU A 71 6.27 18.64 -20.92
C GLU A 71 5.63 17.81 -19.80
N ILE A 72 5.62 16.49 -19.97
CA ILE A 72 5.09 15.56 -18.98
C ILE A 72 6.08 15.60 -17.82
N ILE A 73 5.83 16.45 -16.83
CA ILE A 73 6.69 16.58 -15.66
C ILE A 73 6.78 15.20 -14.98
N PRO A 74 7.96 14.57 -14.88
CA PRO A 74 8.08 13.23 -14.33
C PRO A 74 7.91 13.21 -12.81
N CYS A 75 7.47 12.07 -12.27
CA CYS A 75 7.37 11.85 -10.83
C CYS A 75 8.74 12.02 -10.16
N LYS A 76 8.86 12.97 -9.22
CA LYS A 76 10.12 13.25 -8.51
C LYS A 76 10.66 12.07 -7.69
N ILE A 77 9.82 11.07 -7.39
CA ILE A 77 10.22 9.89 -6.61
C ILE A 77 10.85 8.81 -7.48
N CYS A 78 10.24 8.48 -8.62
CA CYS A 78 10.59 7.27 -9.39
C CYS A 78 10.70 7.48 -10.90
N GLY A 79 10.54 8.72 -11.38
CA GLY A 79 10.65 9.07 -12.80
C GLY A 79 9.46 8.64 -13.68
N ASP A 80 8.47 7.93 -13.12
CA ASP A 80 7.27 7.51 -13.85
C ASP A 80 6.38 8.70 -14.24
N LYS A 81 5.45 8.50 -15.17
CA LYS A 81 4.49 9.54 -15.60
C LYS A 81 3.74 10.08 -14.38
N SER A 82 3.84 11.38 -14.14
CA SER A 82 3.12 12.01 -13.03
C SER A 82 1.64 12.17 -13.36
N SER A 83 0.82 12.23 -12.31
CA SER A 83 -0.60 12.57 -12.40
C SER A 83 -0.91 13.95 -11.81
N GLY A 84 0.12 14.73 -11.48
CA GLY A 84 0.03 16.04 -10.85
C GLY A 84 0.70 16.13 -9.48
N ILE A 85 0.35 17.16 -8.71
CA ILE A 85 0.86 17.42 -7.37
C ILE A 85 0.04 16.62 -6.35
N HIS A 86 0.69 15.76 -5.59
CA HIS A 86 0.09 15.04 -4.47
C HIS A 86 0.95 15.26 -3.23
N TYR A 87 0.33 15.62 -2.11
CA TYR A 87 1.04 15.86 -0.84
C TYR A 87 2.18 16.88 -0.97
N GLY A 88 2.02 17.90 -1.82
CA GLY A 88 3.01 18.97 -2.03
C GLY A 88 4.04 18.72 -3.14
N VAL A 89 4.07 17.54 -3.77
CA VAL A 89 5.11 17.18 -4.75
C VAL A 89 4.51 16.56 -6.02
N ILE A 90 5.10 16.84 -7.18
CA ILE A 90 4.75 16.17 -8.45
C ILE A 90 5.08 14.68 -8.37
N THR A 91 4.05 13.83 -8.38
CA THR A 91 4.21 12.38 -8.22
C THR A 91 3.27 11.58 -9.13
N CYS A 92 3.57 10.29 -9.29
CA CYS A 92 2.72 9.33 -9.99
C CYS A 92 1.71 8.67 -9.02
N GLU A 93 0.64 8.08 -9.55
CA GLU A 93 -0.38 7.37 -8.75
C GLU A 93 0.19 6.31 -7.82
N GLY A 94 1.24 5.59 -8.25
CA GLY A 94 1.89 4.58 -7.42
C GLY A 94 2.55 5.15 -6.16
N CYS A 95 3.20 6.31 -6.25
CA CYS A 95 3.89 6.93 -5.10
C CYS A 95 2.92 7.70 -4.20
N LYS A 96 1.89 8.32 -4.78
CA LYS A 96 0.74 8.88 -4.06
C LYS A 96 0.09 7.83 -3.16
N GLY A 97 -0.32 6.69 -3.73
CA GLY A 97 -0.99 5.63 -2.99
C GLY A 97 -0.09 4.97 -1.95
N PHE A 98 1.19 4.79 -2.27
CA PHE A 98 2.19 4.28 -1.33
C PHE A 98 2.32 5.21 -0.11
N PHE A 99 2.57 6.51 -0.33
CA PHE A 99 2.74 7.48 0.74
C PHE A 99 1.50 7.55 1.66
N ARG A 100 0.29 7.56 1.08
CA ARG A 100 -0.97 7.53 1.85
C ARG A 100 -1.03 6.35 2.82
N ARG A 101 -0.71 5.14 2.33
CA ARG A 101 -0.75 3.92 3.17
C ARG A 101 0.32 3.96 4.26
N SER A 102 1.54 4.35 3.91
CA SER A 102 2.66 4.41 4.85
C SER A 102 2.42 5.39 6.00
N GLN A 103 1.76 6.52 5.72
CA GLN A 103 1.42 7.53 6.71
C GLN A 103 0.21 7.14 7.60
N GLN A 104 -0.77 6.40 7.06
CA GLN A 104 -1.95 6.01 7.85
C GLN A 104 -1.62 4.93 8.89
N SER A 105 -0.75 3.98 8.53
CA SER A 105 -0.41 2.84 9.38
C SER A 105 0.85 3.04 10.22
N ASN A 106 1.45 4.24 10.22
CA ASN A 106 2.77 4.51 10.80
C ASN A 106 3.80 3.40 10.48
N ALA A 107 3.83 2.98 9.21
CA ALA A 107 4.54 1.76 8.84
C ALA A 107 6.05 1.92 9.09
N THR A 108 6.59 1.07 9.96
CA THR A 108 8.04 0.97 10.18
C THR A 108 8.62 0.01 9.16
N TYR A 109 9.20 0.56 8.09
CA TYR A 109 9.88 -0.23 7.08
C TYR A 109 11.34 -0.43 7.44
N SER A 110 11.90 -1.61 7.15
CA SER A 110 13.35 -1.85 7.20
C SER A 110 13.93 -1.92 5.79
N CYS A 111 15.17 -1.46 5.62
CA CYS A 111 15.88 -1.61 4.36
C CYS A 111 16.59 -2.96 4.32
N PRO A 112 16.42 -3.78 3.26
CA PRO A 112 17.14 -5.05 3.13
C PRO A 112 18.62 -4.88 2.75
N ARG A 113 19.07 -3.64 2.49
CA ARG A 113 20.44 -3.28 2.09
C ARG A 113 20.92 -2.11 2.95
N GLN A 114 21.75 -1.23 2.40
CA GLN A 114 22.39 -0.13 3.11
C GLN A 114 21.60 1.20 3.07
N LYS A 115 20.26 1.16 3.09
CA LYS A 115 19.38 2.36 3.04
C LYS A 115 19.57 3.31 1.82
N ASN A 116 20.40 2.94 0.84
CA ASN A 116 20.71 3.71 -0.37
C ASN A 116 20.14 3.05 -1.64
N CYS A 117 18.90 2.55 -1.58
CA CYS A 117 18.29 1.89 -2.73
C CYS A 117 17.87 2.92 -3.79
N LEU A 118 18.30 2.70 -5.04
CA LEU A 118 17.76 3.42 -6.19
C LEU A 118 16.26 3.12 -6.38
N ILE A 119 15.49 4.18 -6.61
CA ILE A 119 14.02 4.13 -6.74
C ILE A 119 13.65 4.60 -8.13
N ASP A 120 13.35 3.66 -9.02
CA ASP A 120 12.93 3.88 -10.40
C ASP A 120 11.59 3.21 -10.69
N ARG A 121 11.03 3.43 -11.89
CA ARG A 121 9.73 2.85 -12.28
C ARG A 121 9.64 1.33 -12.05
N THR A 122 10.69 0.60 -12.40
CA THR A 122 10.75 -0.87 -12.32
C THR A 122 11.18 -1.38 -10.93
N SER A 123 11.97 -0.60 -10.20
CA SER A 123 12.62 -1.02 -8.95
C SER A 123 11.98 -0.45 -7.68
N ARG A 124 11.04 0.51 -7.79
CA ARG A 124 10.42 1.21 -6.65
C ARG A 124 9.72 0.32 -5.62
N ASN A 125 9.35 -0.91 -5.97
CA ASN A 125 8.70 -1.85 -5.05
C ASN A 125 9.70 -2.71 -4.26
N ARG A 126 11.00 -2.70 -4.62
CA ARG A 126 12.02 -3.55 -3.98
C ARG A 126 12.35 -3.14 -2.55
N CYS A 127 12.26 -1.84 -2.23
CA CYS A 127 12.58 -1.34 -0.89
C CYS A 127 11.59 -0.26 -0.47
N GLN A 128 10.70 -0.61 0.47
CA GLN A 128 9.69 0.30 0.99
C GLN A 128 10.30 1.39 1.87
N HIS A 129 11.32 1.07 2.67
CA HIS A 129 12.03 2.04 3.51
C HIS A 129 12.62 3.18 2.67
N CYS A 130 13.45 2.86 1.68
CA CYS A 130 14.10 3.88 0.86
C CYS A 130 13.09 4.67 0.01
N ARG A 131 12.01 4.02 -0.43
CA ARG A 131 10.94 4.72 -1.14
C ARG A 131 10.25 5.74 -0.24
N LEU A 132 9.90 5.37 0.99
CA LEU A 132 9.25 6.28 1.94
C LEU A 132 10.20 7.41 2.33
N GLN A 133 11.45 7.10 2.63
CA GLN A 133 12.47 8.10 2.93
C GLN A 133 12.65 9.09 1.78
N LYS A 134 12.69 8.62 0.53
CA LYS A 134 12.74 9.52 -0.63
C LYS A 134 11.51 10.40 -0.74
N CYS A 135 10.30 9.89 -0.45
CA CYS A 135 9.08 10.70 -0.41
C CYS A 135 9.19 11.85 0.60
N LEU A 136 9.64 11.56 1.82
CA LEU A 136 9.82 12.57 2.87
C LEU A 136 10.92 13.57 2.51
N ALA A 137 12.03 13.09 1.96
CA ALA A 137 13.17 13.91 1.58
C ALA A 137 12.85 14.95 0.49
N VAL A 138 11.94 14.64 -0.44
CA VAL A 138 11.48 15.61 -1.45
C VAL A 138 10.35 16.52 -0.96
N GLY A 139 9.91 16.37 0.28
CA GLY A 139 8.88 17.22 0.89
C GLY A 139 7.44 16.70 0.76
N MET A 140 7.20 15.40 0.51
CA MET A 140 5.84 14.88 0.63
C MET A 140 5.37 14.94 2.09
N SER A 141 4.28 15.65 2.34
CA SER A 141 3.71 15.81 3.68
C SER A 141 2.19 15.77 3.68
N ARG A 142 1.60 15.31 4.78
CA ARG A 142 0.14 15.33 5.00
C ARG A 142 -0.39 16.77 5.07
N ASP A 143 0.41 17.70 5.58
CA ASP A 143 0.02 19.10 5.74
C ASP A 143 0.11 19.91 4.44
N ALA A 144 0.92 19.45 3.48
CA ALA A 144 1.13 20.15 2.22
C ALA A 144 -0.11 20.16 1.29
N VAL A 145 -1.14 19.36 1.60
CA VAL A 145 -2.42 19.33 0.86
C VAL A 145 -3.22 20.62 1.07
N LYS A 146 -2.91 21.41 2.12
CA LYS A 146 -3.62 22.65 2.47
C LYS A 146 -3.34 23.81 1.49
N PHE A 147 -2.28 23.73 0.67
CA PHE A 147 -1.90 24.79 -0.28
C PHE A 147 -2.58 24.69 -1.66
N GLY A 148 -3.45 23.70 -1.88
CA GLY A 148 -3.97 23.31 -3.20
C GLY A 148 -5.03 24.21 -3.87
N ARG A 149 -5.32 25.40 -3.34
CA ARG A 149 -6.16 26.40 -4.05
C ARG A 149 -5.36 27.68 -4.29
N MET A 150 -4.33 27.59 -5.12
CA MET A 150 -3.71 28.81 -5.65
C MET A 150 -4.71 29.44 -6.62
N SER A 151 -5.46 30.44 -6.15
CA SER A 151 -6.27 31.28 -7.02
C SER A 151 -5.31 32.01 -7.95
N LYS A 152 -5.44 31.77 -9.25
CA LYS A 152 -4.67 32.46 -10.28
C LYS A 152 -5.15 33.91 -10.25
N LYS A 153 -4.31 34.83 -9.75
CA LYS A 153 -4.54 36.29 -9.85
C LYS A 153 -4.36 36.72 -11.30
#